data_AF-A0A5C7TBD6-F1
#
_entry.id   AF-A0A5C7TBD6-F1
#
_cell.length_a   1.000
_cell.length_b   1.000
_cell.length_c   1.000
_cell.angle_alpha   90.00
_cell.angle_beta   90.00
_cell.angle_gamma   90.00
#
_symmetry.space_group_name_H-M   'P 1'
#
loop_
_entity.id
_entity.type
_entity.pdbx_description
1 polymer ?
#
loop_
_entity_poly.entity_id
_entity_poly.type
_entity_poly.pdbx_seq_one_letter_code
_entity_poly.pdbx_strand_id
1 'polypeptide(L)' 'VIRPINYLAMSYDHRIIDGREAVLGLVTMKEALEDPARLILDV' A
#
# COMPACT_ATOMS: atom_id res chain seq x y z
N VAL A 1 7.45 14.56 -16.66
CA VAL A 1 6.16 14.12 -17.26
C VAL A 1 5.08 14.24 -16.20
N ILE A 2 3.93 14.84 -16.51
CA ILE A 2 2.78 14.92 -15.59
C ILE A 2 2.26 13.50 -15.33
N ARG A 3 2.03 13.15 -14.06
CA ARG A 3 1.48 11.85 -13.67
C ARG A 3 0.14 12.05 -12.97
N PRO A 4 -0.87 11.19 -13.21
CA PRO A 4 -2.05 11.14 -12.37
C PRO A 4 -1.66 10.61 -10.98
N ILE A 5 -2.11 11.30 -9.93
CA ILE A 5 -1.84 10.94 -8.53
C ILE A 5 -3.16 10.67 -7.83
N ASN A 6 -3.17 9.69 -6.91
CA ASN A 6 -4.30 9.37 -6.05
C ASN A 6 -3.85 9.36 -4.58
N TYR A 7 -4.75 9.73 -3.66
CA TYR A 7 -4.52 9.66 -2.22
C TYR A 7 -5.21 8.42 -1.64
N LEU A 8 -4.48 7.68 -0.81
CA LEU A 8 -4.98 6.52 -0.08
C LEU A 8 -4.97 6.80 1.41
N ALA A 9 -6.01 6.34 2.11
CA ALA A 9 -6.11 6.40 3.56
C ALA A 9 -6.52 5.04 4.10
N MET A 10 -5.79 4.54 5.09
CA MET A 10 -6.09 3.29 5.78
C MET A 10 -6.28 3.56 7.27
N SER A 11 -7.49 3.29 7.75
CA SER A 11 -7.78 3.27 9.19
C SER A 11 -7.58 1.84 9.70
N TYR A 12 -6.95 1.69 10.85
CA TYR A 12 -6.66 0.40 11.46
C TYR A 12 -6.89 0.45 12.97
N ASP A 13 -7.14 -0.72 13.57
CA ASP A 13 -7.25 -0.83 15.03
C ASP A 13 -5.87 -0.95 15.67
N HIS A 14 -5.38 0.17 16.22
CA HIS A 14 -4.10 0.26 16.92
C HIS A 14 -3.92 -0.69 18.13
N ARG A 15 -4.99 -1.31 18.63
CA ARG A 15 -4.91 -2.32 19.70
C ARG A 15 -4.40 -3.66 19.19
N ILE A 16 -4.50 -3.88 17.87
CA ILE A 16 -4.20 -5.16 17.21
C ILE A 16 -3.07 -4.98 16.21
N ILE A 17 -3.09 -3.90 15.42
CA ILE A 17 -2.12 -3.62 14.35
C ILE A 17 -1.24 -2.46 14.79
N ASP A 18 0.08 -2.64 14.71
CA ASP A 18 1.02 -1.57 15.04
C ASP A 18 1.22 -0.59 13.85
N GLY A 19 1.87 0.54 14.12
CA GLY A 19 2.11 1.55 13.10
C GLY A 19 3.03 1.07 11.96
N ARG A 20 3.94 0.14 12.22
CA ARG A 20 4.83 -0.42 11.18
C ARG A 20 4.03 -1.31 10.24
N GLU A 21 3.22 -2.23 10.78
CA GLU A 21 2.37 -3.12 9.99
C GLU A 21 1.38 -2.32 9.15
N ALA A 22 0.76 -1.29 9.72
CA ALA A 22 -0.14 -0.42 8.98
C ALA A 22 0.58 0.33 7.83
N VAL A 23 1.77 0.88 8.08
CA VAL A 23 2.53 1.58 7.02
C VAL A 23 2.97 0.59 5.93
N LEU A 24 3.50 -0.57 6.30
CA LEU A 24 3.95 -1.58 5.34
C LEU A 24 2.77 -2.07 4.49
N GLY A 25 1.61 -2.35 5.08
CA GLY A 25 0.41 -2.74 4.34
C GLY A 25 -0.05 -1.66 3.35
N LEU A 26 -0.05 -0.38 3.75
CA LEU A 26 -0.41 0.72 2.87
C LEU A 26 0.60 0.88 1.71
N VAL A 27 1.89 0.70 1.98
CA VAL A 27 2.95 0.70 0.95
C VAL A 27 2.76 -0.46 -0.02
N THR A 28 2.53 -1.68 0.46
CA THR A 28 2.27 -2.85 -0.39
C THR A 28 1.07 -2.62 -1.31
N MET A 29 -0.01 -2.04 -0.78
CA MET A 29 -1.19 -1.70 -1.60
C MET A 29 -0.85 -0.66 -2.68
N LYS A 30 -0.09 0.38 -2.32
CA LYS A 30 0.37 1.42 -3.26
C LYS A 30 1.24 0.82 -4.37
N GLU A 31 2.17 -0.07 -4.03
CA GLU A 31 3.05 -0.74 -5.00
C GLU A 31 2.26 -1.67 -5.93
N ALA A 32 1.32 -2.44 -5.40
CA ALA A 32 0.45 -3.30 -6.20
C ALA A 32 -0.41 -2.53 -7.21
N LEU A 33 -0.83 -1.30 -6.86
CA LEU A 33 -1.60 -0.43 -7.76
C LEU A 33 -0.72 0.28 -8.80
N GLU A 34 0.53 0.62 -8.46
CA GLU A 34 1.47 1.28 -9.36
C GLU A 34 2.18 0.30 -10.31
N ASP A 35 2.40 -0.94 -9.88
CA ASP A 35 3.04 -2.01 -10.65
C ASP A 35 2.34 -3.36 -10.43
N PRO A 36 1.21 -3.62 -11.13
CA PRO A 36 0.43 -4.84 -10.96
C PRO A 36 1.17 -6.14 -11.31
N ALA A 37 2.30 -6.05 -12.03
CA ALA A 37 3.09 -7.23 -12.38
C ALA A 37 3.70 -7.89 -11.12
N ARG A 38 3.96 -7.12 -10.06
CA ARG A 38 4.42 -7.64 -8.76
C ARG A 38 3.48 -8.67 -8.16
N LEU A 39 2.16 -8.47 -8.29
CA LEU A 39 1.15 -9.41 -7.81
C LEU A 39 1.20 -10.76 -8.53
N ILE A 40 1.62 -10.78 -9.80
CA ILE A 40 1.69 -11.99 -10.62
C ILE A 40 2.99 -12.75 -10.35
N LEU A 41 4.06 -12.01 -10.07
CA LEU A 41 5.41 -12.54 -9.88
C LEU A 41 5.74 -12.89 -8.41
N ASP A 42 4.85 -12.58 -7.48
CA ASP A 42 5.00 -12.77 -6.01
C ASP A 42 6.31 -12.18 -5.46
N VAL A 43 6.62 -10.96 -5.91
CA VAL A 43 7.82 -10.17 -5.58
C VAL A 43 7.51 -8.75 -5.14
#